data_AF-A0A1T3W8H5-F1
#
_entry.id   AF-A0A1T3W8H5-F1
#
_cell.length_a   1.000
_cell.length_b   1.000
_cell.length_c   1.000
_cell.angle_alpha   90.00
_cell.angle_beta   90.00
_cell.angle_gamma   90.00
#
_symmetry.space_group_name_H-M   'P 1'
#
loop_
_entity.id
_entity.type
_entity.pdbx_description
1 polymer ?
#
loop_
_entity_poly.entity_id
_entity_poly.type
_entity_poly.pdbx_seq_one_letter_code
_entity_poly.pdbx_strand_id
1 'polypeptide(L)' 'DEAADAALRAAVEAQIEAESLPVFLSGRLYDDGVIDPRDTRTVLGMCLSAIASAPIEGTSNFGVFRM' A
#
# COMPACT_ATOMS: atom_id res chain seq x y z
N ASP A 1 20.67 22.23 20.08
CA ASP A 1 21.95 21.55 20.38
C ASP A 1 22.16 20.59 19.22
N GLU A 2 23.11 20.88 18.33
CA GLU A 2 23.24 20.21 17.03
C GLU A 2 23.42 18.68 17.16
N ALA A 3 24.07 18.23 18.23
CA ALA A 3 24.24 16.80 18.49
C ALA A 3 22.91 16.11 18.84
N ALA A 4 22.05 16.79 19.61
CA ALA A 4 20.72 16.28 19.95
C ALA A 4 19.81 16.23 18.71
N ASP A 5 19.87 17.24 17.84
CA ASP A 5 19.09 17.29 16.60
C ASP A 5 19.53 16.18 15.64
N ALA A 6 20.84 15.94 15.50
CA ALA A 6 21.39 14.85 14.69
C ALA A 6 20.98 13.47 15.23
N ALA A 7 21.00 13.28 16.54
CA ALA A 7 20.58 12.03 17.18
C ALA A 7 19.08 11.75 16.98
N LEU A 8 18.23 12.79 17.11
CA LEU A 8 16.80 12.67 16.86
C LEU A 8 16.52 12.29 15.40
N ARG A 9 17.18 12.96 14.46
CA ARG A 9 17.04 12.67 13.03
C ARG A 9 17.42 11.23 12.71
N ALA A 10 18.57 10.76 13.21
CA ALA A 10 19.01 9.39 13.00
C ALA A 10 18.02 8.35 13.56
N ALA A 11 17.43 8.63 14.72
CA ALA A 11 16.41 7.75 15.31
C ALA A 11 15.14 7.68 14.45
N VAL A 12 14.68 8.82 13.92
CA VAL A 12 13.50 8.87 13.03
C VAL A 12 13.76 8.17 11.70
N GLU A 13 14.92 8.41 11.08
CA GLU A 13 15.31 7.73 9.84
C GLU A 13 15.38 6.21 10.04
N ALA A 14 15.99 5.75 11.13
CA ALA A 14 16.05 4.32 11.46
C ALA A 14 14.64 3.71 11.69
N GLN A 15 13.74 4.45 12.34
CA GLN A 15 12.35 4.00 12.51
C GLN A 15 11.65 3.90 11.16
N ILE A 16 11.77 4.91 10.29
CA ILE A 16 11.14 4.91 8.97
C ILE A 16 11.63 3.73 8.14
N GLU A 17 12.94 3.48 8.09
CA GLU A 17 13.51 2.35 7.35
C GLU A 17 12.94 1.02 7.85
N ALA A 18 12.94 0.79 9.16
CA ALA A 18 12.40 -0.44 9.76
C ALA A 18 10.90 -0.63 9.47
N GLU A 19 10.11 0.45 9.55
CA GLU A 19 8.66 0.41 9.37
C GLU A 19 8.22 0.46 7.90
N SER A 20 9.14 0.77 6.97
CA SER A 20 8.86 0.79 5.53
C SER A 20 8.97 -0.58 4.85
N LEU A 21 9.46 -1.59 5.57
CA LEU A 21 9.67 -2.92 5.02
C LEU A 21 8.34 -3.60 4.64
N PRO A 22 8.27 -4.31 3.50
CA PRO A 22 7.03 -4.93 3.02
C PRO A 22 6.36 -5.84 4.06
N VAL A 23 7.14 -6.66 4.77
CA VAL A 23 6.63 -7.57 5.81
C VAL A 23 6.03 -6.84 7.01
N PHE A 24 6.55 -5.66 7.34
CA PHE A 24 6.05 -4.86 8.45
C PHE A 24 4.70 -4.22 8.10
N LEU A 25 4.58 -3.67 6.90
CA LEU A 25 3.33 -3.08 6.38
C LEU A 25 2.24 -4.16 6.19
N SER A 26 2.61 -5.30 5.61
CA SER A 26 1.69 -6.43 5.42
C SER A 26 1.22 -7.01 6.76
N GLY A 27 2.08 -7.04 7.78
CA GLY A 27 1.70 -7.39 9.17
C GLY A 27 0.71 -6.42 9.82
N ARG A 28 0.53 -5.21 9.26
CA ARG A 28 -0.48 -4.22 9.66
C ARG A 28 -1.72 -4.20 8.76
N LEU A 29 -1.81 -5.13 7.80
CA LEU A 29 -2.91 -5.22 6.83
C LEU A 29 -3.07 -3.94 6.00
N TYR A 30 -1.96 -3.29 5.67
CA TYR A 30 -1.97 -2.14 4.73
C TYR A 30 -2.04 -2.61 3.28
N ASP A 31 -1.81 -3.90 3.05
CA ASP A 31 -1.95 -4.61 1.79
C ASP A 31 -2.60 -5.99 2.03
N ASP A 32 -3.09 -6.60 0.94
CA ASP A 32 -3.67 -7.95 0.96
C ASP A 32 -2.61 -9.06 0.76
N GLY A 33 -1.32 -8.71 0.81
CA GLY A 33 -0.20 -9.65 0.73
C GLY A 33 0.96 -9.19 -0.15
N VAL A 34 2.17 -9.53 0.27
CA VAL A 34 3.40 -9.39 -0.53
C VAL A 34 3.51 -10.59 -1.50
N ILE A 35 3.71 -10.30 -2.78
CA ILE A 35 3.81 -11.33 -3.84
C ILE A 35 5.17 -11.27 -4.54
N ASP A 36 5.55 -12.39 -5.16
CA ASP A 36 6.68 -12.39 -6.10
C ASP A 36 6.32 -11.49 -7.30
N PRO A 37 7.19 -10.54 -7.69
CA PRO A 37 6.91 -9.67 -8.84
C PRO A 37 6.56 -10.43 -10.12
N ARG A 38 7.09 -11.64 -10.32
CA ARG A 38 6.81 -12.50 -11.48
C ARG A 38 5.36 -13.00 -11.51
N ASP A 39 4.70 -13.09 -10.36
CA ASP A 39 3.34 -13.59 -10.23
C ASP A 39 2.28 -12.50 -10.41
N THR A 40 2.69 -11.24 -10.56
CA THR A 40 1.78 -10.09 -10.71
C THR A 40 0.67 -10.33 -11.73
N ARG A 41 0.99 -10.88 -12.91
CA ARG A 41 -0.01 -11.19 -13.95
C ARG A 41 -1.03 -12.23 -13.49
N THR A 42 -0.56 -13.28 -12.83
CA THR A 42 -1.40 -14.38 -12.35
C THR A 42 -2.34 -13.88 -11.24
N VAL A 43 -1.82 -13.13 -10.27
CA VAL A 43 -2.60 -12.54 -9.18
C VAL A 43 -3.66 -11.59 -9.72
N LEU A 44 -3.28 -10.65 -10.60
CA LEU A 44 -4.25 -9.76 -11.25
C LEU A 44 -5.31 -10.53 -12.05
N GLY A 45 -4.92 -11.59 -12.76
CA GLY A 45 -5.87 -12.45 -13.48
C GLY A 45 -6.90 -13.11 -12.57
N MET A 46 -6.48 -13.61 -11.41
CA MET A 46 -7.39 -14.15 -10.40
C MET A 46 -8.32 -13.08 -9.83
N CYS A 47 -7.80 -11.90 -9.46
CA CYS A 47 -8.62 -10.81 -8.96
C CYS A 47 -9.67 -10.35 -9.98
N LEU A 48 -9.27 -10.19 -11.25
CA LEU A 48 -10.18 -9.84 -12.34
C LEU A 48 -11.25 -10.92 -12.56
N SER A 49 -10.87 -12.20 -12.51
CA SER A 49 -11.83 -13.30 -12.59
C SER A 49 -12.82 -13.29 -11.43
N ALA A 50 -12.38 -12.92 -10.23
CA ALA A 50 -13.23 -12.85 -9.05
C ALA A 50 -14.25 -11.71 -9.15
N ILE A 51 -13.83 -10.51 -9.57
CA ILE A 51 -14.75 -9.36 -9.69
C ILE A 51 -15.67 -9.45 -10.92
N ALA A 52 -15.30 -10.25 -11.93
CA ALA A 52 -16.13 -10.48 -13.12
C ALA A 52 -17.32 -11.43 -12.89
N SER A 53 -17.61 -11.79 -11.64
CA SER A 53 -18.79 -12.60 -11.29
C SER A 53 -20.10 -11.81 -11.28
N ALA A 54 -20.06 -10.49 -11.47
CA ALA A 54 -21.23 -9.59 -11.52
C ALA A 54 -21.17 -8.68 -12.76
N PRO A 55 -22.31 -8.11 -13.20
CA PRO A 55 -22.33 -7.11 -14.27
C PRO A 55 -21.40 -5.93 -13.96
N ILE A 56 -20.67 -5.47 -14.97
CA ILE A 56 -19.82 -4.28 -14.86
C ILE A 56 -20.71 -3.04 -15.06
N GLU A 57 -20.91 -2.28 -13.99
CA GLU A 57 -21.73 -1.07 -13.99
C GLU A 57 -20.86 0.16 -13.63
N GLY A 58 -20.98 1.23 -14.42
CA GLY A 58 -20.35 2.51 -14.10
C GLY A 58 -21.18 3.35 -13.13
N THR A 59 -20.66 4.52 -12.72
CA THR A 59 -21.45 5.51 -11.99
C THR A 59 -22.03 6.56 -12.94
N SER A 60 -23.28 6.99 -12.70
CA SER A 60 -23.92 8.09 -13.43
C SER A 60 -23.62 9.46 -12.84
N ASN A 61 -23.11 9.51 -11.61
CA ASN A 61 -22.84 10.75 -10.88
C ASN A 61 -21.56 10.62 -10.04
N PHE A 62 -20.93 11.74 -9.72
CA PHE A 62 -19.81 11.80 -8.79
C PHE A 62 -20.22 12.57 -7.52
N GLY A 63 -19.46 12.36 -6.44
CA GLY A 63 -19.60 13.17 -5.23
C GLY A 63 -19.25 14.65 -5.47
N VAL A 64 -19.38 15.47 -4.42
CA VAL A 64 -19.08 16.92 -4.53
C VAL A 64 -17.58 17.12 -4.73
N PHE A 65 -17.20 17.79 -5.83
CA PHE A 65 -15.86 18.30 -6.01
C PHE A 65 -15.68 19.59 -5.19
N ARG A 66 -14.70 19.61 -4.29
CA ARG A 66 -14.32 20.81 -3.54
C ARG A 66 -13.16 21.48 -4.29
N MET A 67 -13.46 22.60 -4.97
CA MET A 67 -12.51 23.42 -5.74
C MET A 67 -11.90 24.52 -4.87
#